data_AF-A0A554K0L3-F1
#
_entry.id   AF-A0A554K0L3-F1
#
_cell.length_a   1.000
_cell.length_b   1.000
_cell.length_c   1.000
_cell.angle_alpha   90.00
_cell.angle_beta   90.00
_cell.angle_gamma   90.00
#
_symmetry.space_group_name_H-M   'P 1'
#
loop_
_entity.id
_entity.type
_entity.pdbx_description
1 polymer ?
#
loop_
_entity_poly.entity_id
_entity_poly.type
_entity_poly.pdbx_seq_one_letter_code
_entity_poly.pdbx_strand_id
1 'polypeptide(L)'
;MNENTKPNIQERKSGVNKNLSIIIVVLAILAGGYFYFSSKPAFDFSGGSKVTRVAHINEALAAKFDYLSKNGNSSCSVSFRTSIPSLPNDERLQGSCCSPMSVHRYSEQVGGLKKFKSVPAQNIDKIPDDPYDIEAKLAKELMSYYDMELTPEEERTYEYAMENSHEKGPCC
;
A
#
# COMPACT_ATOMS: atom_id res chain seq x y z
N MET A 1 6.48 84.44 53.66
CA MET A 1 5.76 83.32 54.29
C MET A 1 4.85 82.67 53.26
N ASN A 2 4.86 81.34 53.22
CA ASN A 2 3.93 80.38 52.61
C ASN A 2 3.90 80.10 51.09
N GLU A 3 4.40 78.89 50.79
CA GLU A 3 3.68 77.70 50.28
C GLU A 3 2.76 77.74 49.03
N ASN A 4 3.15 76.88 48.09
CA ASN A 4 2.37 75.85 47.38
C ASN A 4 1.55 76.17 46.10
N THR A 5 2.14 75.72 44.98
CA THR A 5 1.66 74.62 44.09
C THR A 5 0.42 74.81 43.20
N LYS A 6 0.65 74.78 41.87
CA LYS A 6 -0.05 73.89 40.90
C LYS A 6 0.74 73.73 39.57
N PRO A 7 0.79 72.54 38.94
CA PRO A 7 1.66 72.27 37.80
C PRO A 7 0.97 72.31 36.41
N ASN A 8 1.77 72.69 35.40
CA ASN A 8 2.05 71.99 34.13
C ASN A 8 0.89 71.51 33.25
N ILE A 9 0.78 72.07 32.03
CA ILE A 9 0.64 71.32 30.76
C ILE A 9 1.40 72.07 29.66
N GLN A 10 2.53 71.52 29.20
CA GLN A 10 3.16 71.86 27.92
C GLN A 10 2.81 70.80 26.87
N GLU A 11 2.13 71.20 25.80
CA GLU A 11 2.02 70.40 24.57
C GLU A 11 3.35 70.42 23.81
N ARG A 12 4.04 69.27 23.75
CA ARG A 12 5.16 69.05 22.82
C ARG A 12 4.62 68.64 21.45
N LYS A 13 4.89 69.48 20.44
CA LYS A 13 4.84 69.10 19.02
C LYS A 13 5.84 67.96 18.76
N SER A 14 5.37 66.85 18.19
CA SER A 14 6.18 65.71 17.78
C SER A 14 6.88 66.00 16.45
N GLY A 15 8.14 66.43 16.52
CA GLY A 15 9.06 66.37 15.37
C GLY A 15 9.60 64.95 15.22
N VAL A 16 9.02 64.16 14.31
CA VAL A 16 9.51 62.81 14.01
C VAL A 16 10.87 62.92 13.31
N ASN A 17 11.89 62.31 13.91
CA ASN A 17 13.25 62.26 13.37
C ASN A 17 13.24 61.46 12.05
N LYS A 18 13.79 62.00 10.96
CA LYS A 18 13.87 61.34 9.64
C LYS A 18 14.47 59.93 9.72
N ASN A 19 15.40 59.70 10.63
CA ASN A 19 16.00 58.38 10.84
C ASN A 19 15.01 57.37 11.44
N LEU A 20 14.06 57.83 12.27
CA LEU A 20 12.99 57.00 12.83
C LEU A 20 11.93 56.66 11.77
N SER A 21 11.61 57.61 10.87
CA SER A 21 10.71 57.35 9.75
C SER A 21 11.28 56.32 8.77
N ILE A 22 12.58 56.36 8.48
CA ILE A 22 13.23 55.38 7.58
C ILE A 22 13.19 53.97 8.18
N ILE A 23 13.44 53.83 9.49
CA ILE A 23 13.41 52.52 10.17
C ILE A 23 12.01 51.90 10.12
N ILE A 24 10.96 52.70 10.34
CA ILE A 24 9.56 52.21 10.29
C ILE A 24 9.20 51.74 8.88
N VAL A 25 9.62 52.47 7.83
CA VAL A 25 9.36 52.09 6.44
C VAL A 25 10.08 50.79 6.07
N VAL A 26 11.34 50.63 6.48
CA VAL A 26 12.09 49.39 6.22
C VAL A 26 11.46 48.19 6.95
N LEU A 27 11.06 48.35 8.20
CA LEU A 27 10.38 47.29 8.95
C LEU A 27 9.01 46.93 8.33
N ALA A 28 8.26 47.92 7.84
CA ALA A 28 6.99 47.67 7.15
C ALA A 28 7.19 46.92 5.82
N ILE A 29 8.24 47.24 5.06
CA ILE A 29 8.57 46.53 3.81
C ILE A 29 9.03 45.10 4.10
N LEU A 30 9.85 44.89 5.15
CA LEU A 30 10.30 43.55 5.55
C LEU A 30 9.13 42.70 6.06
N ALA A 31 8.25 43.26 6.88
CA ALA A 31 7.05 42.57 7.37
C ALA A 31 6.06 42.27 6.24
N GLY A 32 5.82 43.24 5.35
CA GLY A 32 4.95 43.08 4.18
C GLY A 32 5.52 42.07 3.16
N GLY A 33 6.82 42.10 2.91
CA GLY A 33 7.52 41.13 2.07
C GLY A 33 7.52 39.72 2.66
N TYR A 34 7.72 39.59 3.98
CA TYR A 34 7.62 38.32 4.69
C TYR A 34 6.20 37.74 4.61
N PHE A 35 5.16 38.56 4.82
CA PHE A 35 3.77 38.11 4.71
C PHE A 35 3.39 37.75 3.26
N TYR A 36 3.80 38.56 2.27
CA TYR A 36 3.53 38.29 0.86
C TYR A 36 4.24 37.03 0.35
N PHE A 37 5.46 36.77 0.83
CA PHE A 37 6.19 35.54 0.48
C PHE A 37 5.67 34.31 1.23
N SER A 38 5.20 34.47 2.48
CA SER A 38 4.62 33.38 3.29
C SER A 38 3.16 33.06 2.94
N SER A 39 2.48 33.92 2.17
CA SER A 39 1.09 33.71 1.73
C SER A 39 0.97 32.92 0.42
N LYS A 40 2.08 32.43 -0.15
CA LYS A 40 2.00 31.46 -1.25
C LYS A 40 1.72 30.09 -0.63
N PRO A 41 0.64 29.38 -0.99
CA PRO A 41 0.43 28.01 -0.55
C PRO A 41 1.56 27.14 -1.14
N ALA A 42 2.60 26.94 -0.34
CA ALA A 42 3.63 25.96 -0.60
C ALA A 42 3.08 24.58 -0.21
N PHE A 43 2.23 24.01 -1.07
CA PHE A 43 2.10 22.57 -1.34
C PHE A 43 0.83 22.34 -2.16
N ASP A 44 0.97 22.33 -3.48
CA ASP A 44 0.01 21.60 -4.30
C ASP A 44 0.45 20.13 -4.27
N PHE A 45 -0.16 19.34 -3.37
CA PHE A 45 0.07 17.90 -3.26
C PHE A 45 -0.63 17.22 -4.45
N SER A 46 -0.16 17.47 -5.68
CA SER A 46 -0.43 16.64 -6.85
C SER A 46 0.29 15.29 -6.73
N GLY A 47 0.13 14.64 -5.58
CA GLY A 47 0.37 13.22 -5.33
C GLY A 47 -0.91 12.38 -5.53
N GLY A 48 -1.91 12.93 -6.22
CA GLY A 48 -3.21 12.30 -6.49
C GLY A 48 -3.17 11.00 -7.30
N SER A 49 -1.98 10.53 -7.71
CA SER A 49 -1.83 9.25 -8.38
C SER A 49 -1.55 8.07 -7.44
N LYS A 50 -0.93 8.27 -6.27
CA LYS A 50 -0.62 7.13 -5.38
C LYS A 50 -1.77 6.76 -4.46
N VAL A 51 -2.45 7.74 -3.84
CA VAL A 51 -3.58 7.47 -2.94
C VAL A 51 -4.75 6.86 -3.70
N THR A 52 -5.12 7.44 -4.85
CA THR A 52 -6.19 6.90 -5.70
C THR A 52 -5.85 5.55 -6.31
N ARG A 53 -4.60 5.33 -6.74
CA ARG A 53 -4.17 4.02 -7.28
C ARG A 53 -4.12 2.94 -6.18
N VAL A 54 -3.63 3.26 -4.99
CA VAL A 54 -3.60 2.30 -3.87
C VAL A 54 -5.02 1.99 -3.40
N ALA A 55 -5.89 3.01 -3.28
CA ALA A 55 -7.30 2.80 -2.96
C ALA A 55 -8.00 1.93 -4.01
N HIS A 56 -7.79 2.20 -5.30
CA HIS A 56 -8.37 1.41 -6.39
C HIS A 56 -7.79 -0.02 -6.48
N ILE A 57 -6.51 -0.22 -6.18
CA ILE A 57 -5.92 -1.57 -6.06
C ILE A 57 -6.58 -2.33 -4.90
N ASN A 58 -6.78 -1.66 -3.76
CA ASN A 58 -7.40 -2.26 -2.59
C ASN A 58 -8.88 -2.59 -2.85
N GLU A 59 -9.61 -1.72 -3.56
CA GLU A 59 -11.00 -1.96 -3.96
C GLU A 59 -11.11 -3.13 -4.94
N ALA A 60 -10.27 -3.16 -5.98
CA ALA A 60 -10.24 -4.26 -6.93
C ALA A 60 -9.86 -5.60 -6.25
N LEU A 61 -8.91 -5.58 -5.31
CA LEU A 61 -8.52 -6.76 -4.55
C LEU A 61 -9.66 -7.23 -3.62
N ALA A 62 -10.34 -6.30 -2.95
CA ALA A 62 -11.50 -6.60 -2.10
C ALA A 62 -12.68 -7.17 -2.90
N ALA A 63 -12.96 -6.61 -4.08
CA ALA A 63 -14.00 -7.13 -4.98
C ALA A 63 -13.65 -8.54 -5.47
N LYS A 64 -12.38 -8.79 -5.81
CA LYS A 64 -11.92 -10.12 -6.20
C LYS A 64 -12.02 -11.13 -5.04
N PHE A 65 -11.66 -10.73 -3.83
CA PHE A 65 -11.86 -11.54 -2.62
C PHE A 65 -13.35 -11.89 -2.43
N ASP A 66 -14.24 -10.91 -2.52
CA ASP A 66 -15.68 -11.12 -2.33
C ASP A 66 -16.23 -12.14 -3.35
N TYR A 67 -15.82 -12.02 -4.60
CA TYR A 67 -16.18 -12.98 -5.65
C TYR A 67 -15.64 -14.38 -5.35
N LEU A 68 -14.33 -14.53 -5.12
CA LEU A 68 -13.69 -15.84 -4.93
C LEU A 68 -14.20 -16.55 -3.67
N SER A 69 -14.46 -15.80 -2.60
CA SER A 69 -14.94 -16.36 -1.33
C SER A 69 -16.37 -16.91 -1.40
N LYS A 70 -17.18 -16.42 -2.34
CA LYS A 70 -18.57 -16.84 -2.53
C LYS A 70 -18.77 -17.81 -3.68
N ASN A 71 -17.90 -17.76 -4.70
CA ASN A 71 -18.06 -18.50 -5.96
C ASN A 71 -16.95 -19.55 -6.17
N GLY A 72 -16.19 -19.89 -5.13
CA GLY A 72 -15.12 -20.87 -5.21
C GLY A 72 -15.62 -22.27 -5.57
N ASN A 73 -14.84 -22.99 -6.37
CA ASN A 73 -15.08 -24.36 -6.80
C ASN A 73 -13.95 -25.33 -6.40
N SER A 74 -12.87 -24.81 -5.80
CA SER A 74 -11.78 -25.61 -5.25
C SER A 74 -12.20 -26.36 -4.00
N SER A 75 -11.80 -27.62 -3.85
CA SER A 75 -12.08 -28.39 -2.62
C SER A 75 -10.96 -29.34 -2.24
N CYS A 76 -10.77 -29.51 -0.93
CA CYS A 76 -9.77 -30.40 -0.32
C CYS A 76 -10.24 -31.85 -0.37
N SER A 77 -10.37 -32.39 -1.58
CA SER A 77 -10.87 -33.74 -1.81
C SER A 77 -10.06 -34.44 -2.87
N VAL A 78 -9.91 -35.77 -2.72
CA VAL A 78 -9.31 -36.62 -3.75
C VAL A 78 -10.08 -36.49 -5.06
N SER A 79 -11.42 -36.44 -4.99
CA SER A 79 -12.29 -36.27 -6.16
C SER A 79 -12.02 -34.98 -6.94
N PHE A 80 -11.75 -33.87 -6.27
CA PHE A 80 -11.40 -32.61 -6.93
C PHE A 80 -10.02 -32.72 -7.58
N ARG A 81 -9.02 -33.22 -6.85
CA ARG A 81 -7.67 -33.42 -7.40
C ARG A 81 -7.70 -34.31 -8.65
N THR A 82 -8.46 -35.40 -8.62
CA THR A 82 -8.56 -36.32 -9.76
C THR A 82 -9.44 -35.80 -10.91
N SER A 83 -10.24 -34.75 -10.71
CA SER A 83 -10.99 -34.10 -11.78
C SER A 83 -10.19 -33.04 -12.54
N ILE A 84 -9.10 -32.50 -11.97
CA ILE A 84 -8.28 -31.45 -12.61
C ILE A 84 -7.86 -31.83 -14.04
N PRO A 85 -7.37 -33.06 -14.32
CA PRO A 85 -6.96 -33.45 -15.67
C PRO A 85 -8.09 -33.37 -16.72
N SER A 86 -9.36 -33.50 -16.32
CA SER A 86 -10.52 -33.52 -17.23
C SER A 86 -11.20 -32.16 -17.42
N LEU A 87 -10.86 -31.13 -16.66
CA LEU A 87 -11.44 -29.78 -16.83
C LEU A 87 -11.12 -29.21 -18.22
N PRO A 88 -12.01 -28.45 -18.88
CA PRO A 88 -11.65 -27.61 -20.02
C PRO A 88 -10.49 -26.68 -19.69
N ASN A 89 -9.62 -26.37 -20.67
CA ASN A 89 -8.40 -25.59 -20.42
C ASN A 89 -8.67 -24.14 -19.99
N ASP A 90 -9.81 -23.59 -20.39
CA ASP A 90 -10.31 -22.25 -20.08
C ASP A 90 -11.13 -22.18 -18.79
N GLU A 91 -11.41 -23.31 -18.15
CA GLU A 91 -12.01 -23.33 -16.81
C GLU A 91 -11.01 -22.81 -15.76
N ARG A 92 -11.53 -22.38 -14.61
CA ARG A 92 -10.73 -21.81 -13.53
C ARG A 92 -10.98 -22.55 -12.22
N LEU A 93 -9.90 -22.86 -11.52
CA LEU A 93 -9.91 -23.32 -10.13
C LEU A 93 -9.93 -22.07 -9.25
N GLN A 94 -11.01 -21.87 -8.51
CA GLN A 94 -11.30 -20.63 -7.81
C GLN A 94 -11.58 -20.85 -6.33
N GLY A 95 -11.11 -19.92 -5.51
CA GLY A 95 -11.32 -19.91 -4.07
C GLY A 95 -10.35 -20.82 -3.30
N SER A 96 -10.52 -20.85 -1.98
CA SER A 96 -9.68 -21.65 -1.09
C SER A 96 -10.16 -23.10 -1.05
N CYS A 97 -9.20 -24.03 -1.11
CA CYS A 97 -9.46 -25.45 -1.22
C CYS A 97 -9.87 -26.12 0.10
N CYS A 98 -9.17 -25.84 1.21
CA CYS A 98 -9.32 -26.59 2.47
C CYS A 98 -9.92 -25.78 3.63
N SER A 99 -10.12 -24.47 3.45
CA SER A 99 -10.66 -23.60 4.50
C SER A 99 -11.43 -22.44 3.89
N PRO A 100 -12.35 -21.79 4.63
CA PRO A 100 -12.94 -20.54 4.17
C PRO A 100 -11.86 -19.50 3.84
N MET A 101 -12.07 -18.72 2.79
CA MET A 101 -11.13 -17.64 2.45
C MET A 101 -11.07 -16.61 3.57
N SER A 102 -9.85 -16.09 3.82
CA SER A 102 -9.59 -15.01 4.76
C SER A 102 -9.06 -13.81 3.98
N VAL A 103 -9.70 -12.64 4.15
CA VAL A 103 -9.28 -11.41 3.45
C VAL A 103 -7.84 -11.04 3.79
N HIS A 104 -7.44 -11.27 5.03
CA HIS A 104 -6.08 -11.03 5.49
C HIS A 104 -5.09 -11.91 4.72
N ARG A 105 -5.26 -13.24 4.75
CA ARG A 105 -4.39 -14.20 4.04
C ARG A 105 -4.35 -13.94 2.54
N TYR A 106 -5.51 -13.74 1.93
CA TYR A 106 -5.62 -13.43 0.51
C TYR A 106 -4.81 -12.18 0.12
N SER A 107 -4.96 -11.10 0.90
CA SER A 107 -4.24 -9.85 0.64
C SER A 107 -2.72 -9.99 0.79
N GLU A 108 -2.26 -10.73 1.81
CA GLU A 108 -0.84 -10.97 2.04
C GLU A 108 -0.21 -11.84 0.97
N GLN A 109 -0.91 -12.90 0.54
CA GLN A 109 -0.39 -13.82 -0.48
C GLN A 109 -0.32 -13.18 -1.86
N VAL A 110 -1.40 -12.53 -2.32
CA VAL A 110 -1.39 -11.82 -3.61
C VAL A 110 -0.37 -10.67 -3.60
N GLY A 111 -0.29 -9.92 -2.49
CA GLY A 111 0.71 -8.87 -2.32
C GLY A 111 2.15 -9.39 -2.31
N GLY A 112 2.38 -10.51 -1.60
CA GLY A 112 3.66 -11.19 -1.49
C GLY A 112 4.14 -11.74 -2.84
N LEU A 113 3.26 -12.40 -3.60
CA LEU A 113 3.56 -12.89 -4.95
C LEU A 113 3.90 -11.76 -5.91
N LYS A 114 3.13 -10.66 -5.87
CA LYS A 114 3.44 -9.48 -6.67
C LYS A 114 4.83 -8.92 -6.34
N LYS A 115 5.20 -8.89 -5.06
CA LYS A 115 6.53 -8.45 -4.63
C LYS A 115 7.61 -9.42 -5.10
N PHE A 116 7.40 -10.72 -4.92
CA PHE A 116 8.33 -11.77 -5.37
C PHE A 116 8.60 -11.66 -6.88
N LYS A 117 7.54 -11.61 -7.69
CA LYS A 117 7.64 -11.48 -9.16
C LYS A 117 8.23 -10.15 -9.63
N SER A 118 8.20 -9.10 -8.79
CA SER A 118 8.82 -7.82 -9.13
C SER A 118 10.35 -7.84 -9.07
N VAL A 119 10.95 -8.87 -8.46
CA VAL A 119 12.40 -9.02 -8.39
C VAL A 119 12.90 -9.63 -9.71
N PRO A 120 13.91 -9.03 -10.39
CA PRO A 120 14.50 -9.61 -11.59
C PRO A 120 14.97 -11.04 -11.36
N ALA A 121 14.79 -11.89 -12.37
CA ALA A 121 15.08 -13.33 -12.33
C ALA A 121 14.23 -14.18 -11.36
N GLN A 122 13.24 -13.61 -10.66
CA GLN A 122 12.30 -14.37 -9.80
C GLN A 122 10.91 -14.56 -10.43
N ASN A 123 10.65 -13.96 -11.60
CA ASN A 123 9.37 -14.14 -12.27
C ASN A 123 9.30 -15.50 -12.99
N ILE A 124 8.74 -16.48 -12.31
CA ILE A 124 8.53 -17.84 -12.83
C ILE A 124 7.11 -17.93 -13.39
N ASP A 125 6.98 -18.20 -14.70
CA ASP A 125 5.69 -18.24 -15.40
C ASP A 125 4.69 -19.26 -14.83
N LYS A 126 5.20 -20.36 -14.25
CA LYS A 126 4.39 -21.40 -13.64
C LYS A 126 3.75 -21.00 -12.31
N ILE A 127 4.26 -19.94 -11.65
CA ILE A 127 3.65 -19.41 -10.43
C ILE A 127 2.49 -18.51 -10.88
N PRO A 128 1.24 -18.74 -10.46
CA PRO A 128 0.12 -17.87 -10.82
C PRO A 128 0.27 -16.48 -10.18
N ASP A 129 -0.37 -15.45 -10.76
CA ASP A 129 -0.44 -14.11 -10.14
C ASP A 129 -1.38 -14.07 -8.93
N ASP A 130 -2.36 -14.98 -8.91
CA ASP A 130 -3.33 -15.15 -7.84
C ASP A 130 -3.46 -16.65 -7.52
N PRO A 131 -3.05 -17.11 -6.33
CA PRO A 131 -3.06 -18.52 -5.96
C PRO A 131 -4.49 -19.03 -5.67
N TYR A 132 -5.50 -18.15 -5.63
CA TYR A 132 -6.90 -18.50 -5.43
C TYR A 132 -7.70 -18.47 -6.74
N ASP A 133 -7.05 -18.27 -7.88
CA ASP A 133 -7.71 -18.10 -9.18
C ASP A 133 -6.78 -18.56 -10.32
N ILE A 134 -6.77 -19.87 -10.58
CA ILE A 134 -5.80 -20.56 -11.45
C ILE A 134 -6.51 -21.11 -12.69
N GLU A 135 -5.92 -20.91 -13.87
CA GLU A 135 -6.41 -21.56 -15.10
C GLU A 135 -6.23 -23.08 -15.04
N ALA A 136 -7.25 -23.83 -15.44
CA ALA A 136 -7.20 -25.29 -15.47
C ALA A 136 -6.04 -25.80 -16.33
N LYS A 137 -5.70 -25.11 -17.44
CA LYS A 137 -4.51 -25.44 -18.23
C LYS A 137 -3.22 -25.45 -17.39
N LEU A 138 -3.01 -24.42 -16.57
CA LEU A 138 -1.83 -24.33 -15.69
C LEU A 138 -1.90 -25.38 -14.60
N ALA A 139 -3.07 -25.58 -13.97
CA ALA A 139 -3.24 -26.60 -12.93
C ALA A 139 -2.91 -28.01 -13.44
N LYS A 140 -3.31 -28.35 -14.68
CA LYS A 140 -2.96 -29.62 -15.33
C LYS A 140 -1.47 -29.79 -15.54
N GLU A 141 -0.79 -28.72 -15.97
CA GLU A 141 0.67 -28.72 -16.10
C GLU A 141 1.32 -28.95 -14.74
N LEU A 142 0.87 -28.25 -13.70
CA LEU A 142 1.38 -28.39 -12.33
C LEU A 142 1.13 -29.78 -11.73
N MET A 143 0.02 -30.43 -12.08
CA MET A 143 -0.25 -31.82 -11.66
C MET A 143 0.79 -32.83 -12.15
N SER A 144 1.48 -32.56 -13.27
CA SER A 144 2.58 -33.43 -13.72
C SER A 144 3.81 -33.41 -12.81
N TYR A 145 3.93 -32.38 -11.97
CA TYR A 145 5.02 -32.23 -10.99
C TYR A 145 4.60 -32.67 -9.58
N TYR A 146 3.32 -32.99 -9.35
CA TYR A 146 2.79 -33.22 -8.00
C TYR A 146 3.44 -34.42 -7.30
N ASP A 147 3.69 -35.50 -8.04
CA ASP A 147 4.33 -36.71 -7.53
C ASP A 147 5.85 -36.74 -7.82
N MET A 148 6.44 -35.59 -8.19
CA MET A 148 7.88 -35.48 -8.42
C MET A 148 8.62 -35.56 -7.08
N GLU A 149 9.53 -36.52 -6.95
CA GLU A 149 10.39 -36.62 -5.77
C GLU A 149 11.41 -35.48 -5.75
N LEU A 150 11.47 -34.76 -4.63
CA LEU A 150 12.49 -33.75 -4.39
C LEU A 150 13.84 -34.42 -4.10
N THR A 151 14.92 -33.83 -4.58
CA THR A 151 16.26 -34.22 -4.13
C THR A 151 16.43 -33.91 -2.64
N PRO A 152 17.40 -34.54 -1.94
CA PRO A 152 17.64 -34.24 -0.53
C PRO A 152 17.94 -32.76 -0.21
N GLU A 153 18.42 -31.98 -1.17
CA GLU A 153 18.66 -30.54 -0.99
C GLU A 153 17.38 -29.72 -1.16
N GLU A 154 16.56 -30.06 -2.16
CA GLU A 154 15.25 -29.44 -2.38
C GLU A 154 14.30 -29.74 -1.22
N GLU A 155 14.29 -30.97 -0.70
CA GLU A 155 13.48 -31.35 0.47
C GLU A 155 13.84 -30.50 1.68
N ARG A 156 15.14 -30.34 2.01
CA ARG A 156 15.57 -29.48 3.13
C ARG A 156 15.15 -28.02 2.92
N THR A 157 15.18 -27.55 1.68
CA THR A 157 14.75 -26.19 1.34
C THR A 157 13.24 -26.05 1.54
N TYR A 158 12.48 -27.04 1.11
CA TYR A 158 11.03 -27.11 1.31
C TYR A 158 10.67 -27.17 2.80
N GLU A 159 11.29 -28.06 3.58
CA GLU A 159 11.12 -28.16 5.03
C GLU A 159 11.41 -26.84 5.74
N TYR A 160 12.54 -26.19 5.40
CA TYR A 160 12.87 -24.87 5.94
C TYR A 160 11.78 -23.84 5.61
N ALA A 161 11.29 -23.81 4.38
CA ALA A 161 10.21 -22.89 3.98
C ALA A 161 8.92 -23.18 4.76
N MET A 162 8.58 -24.45 4.99
CA MET A 162 7.41 -24.89 5.75
C MET A 162 7.49 -24.48 7.23
N GLU A 163 8.66 -24.64 7.85
CA GLU A 163 8.89 -24.26 9.24
C GLU A 163 8.79 -22.75 9.46
N ASN A 164 9.32 -21.97 8.49
CA ASN A 164 9.42 -20.51 8.58
C ASN A 164 8.23 -19.78 7.95
N SER A 165 7.36 -20.47 7.24
CA SER A 165 6.11 -19.91 6.74
C SER A 165 5.10 -19.78 7.87
N HIS A 166 4.52 -18.59 8.02
CA HIS A 166 3.36 -18.37 8.90
C HIS A 166 2.13 -19.17 8.44
N GLU A 167 2.09 -19.55 7.15
CA GLU A 167 0.97 -20.24 6.52
C GLU A 167 1.06 -21.78 6.61
N LYS A 168 2.18 -22.32 7.13
CA LYS A 168 2.40 -23.72 7.56
C LYS A 168 2.10 -24.84 6.55
N GLY A 169 1.77 -24.57 5.29
CA GLY A 169 1.63 -25.63 4.30
C GLY A 169 1.18 -25.19 2.92
N PRO A 170 1.44 -26.01 1.89
CA PRO A 170 0.99 -25.71 0.55
C PRO A 170 -0.54 -25.62 0.54
N CYS A 171 -1.04 -24.54 -0.05
CA CYS A 171 -2.40 -24.53 -0.55
C CYS A 171 -2.49 -25.55 -1.69
N CYS A 172 -3.67 -26.16 -1.89
CA CYS A 172 -3.95 -26.89 -3.13
C CYS A 172 -3.58 -26.03 -4.34
#